data_AF-A0A8T4S8K0-F1
#
_entry.id   AF-A0A8T4S8K0-F1
#
_cell.length_a   1.000
_cell.length_b   1.000
_cell.length_c   1.000
_cell.angle_alpha   90.00
_cell.angle_beta   90.00
_cell.angle_gamma   90.00
#
_symmetry.space_group_name_H-M   'P 1'
#
loop_
_entity.id
_entity.type
_entity.pdbx_description
1 polymer ?
#
loop_
_entity_poly.entity_id
_entity_poly.type
_entity_poly.pdbx_seq_one_letter_code
_entity_poly.pdbx_strand_id
1 'polypeptide(L)'
;MSLNPECIEIIRAEHFRLNGNLKKMSEALPYSKSAIKKYCEELGLKLSYKKCTRLTEYLKERIKEQYVGCNGVLSEMSKNLNISPKTLREYSMVLGLELNKIKGLRADGKYGGACTYQQREYILKLYDRYGGNVAQAARAIGRSKELISKVWREDNIESRV
;
A
#
# COMPACT_ATOMS: atom_id res chain seq x y z
N MET A 1 37.26 -8.38 14.45
CA MET A 1 36.96 -7.76 13.14
C MET A 1 36.03 -6.60 13.40
N SER A 2 36.51 -5.37 13.30
CA SER A 2 35.62 -4.20 13.38
C SER A 2 34.66 -4.22 12.20
N LEU A 3 33.39 -3.99 12.49
CA LEU A 3 32.35 -3.73 11.50
C LEU A 3 32.77 -2.55 10.62
N ASN A 4 32.63 -2.67 9.30
CA ASN A 4 32.72 -1.53 8.41
C ASN A 4 31.57 -0.54 8.75
N PRO A 5 31.86 0.73 9.09
CA PRO A 5 30.84 1.74 9.43
C PRO A 5 29.73 1.87 8.38
N GLU A 6 30.06 1.70 7.10
CA GLU A 6 29.09 1.81 6.00
C GLU A 6 28.09 0.64 6.00
N CYS A 7 28.55 -0.56 6.36
CA CYS A 7 27.70 -1.73 6.52
C CYS A 7 26.73 -1.59 7.71
N ILE A 8 27.14 -0.90 8.78
CA ILE A 8 26.31 -0.66 9.96
C ILE A 8 25.06 0.14 9.60
N GLU A 9 25.25 1.26 8.90
CA GLU A 9 24.15 2.17 8.56
C GLU A 9 23.19 1.52 7.57
N ILE A 10 23.71 0.78 6.59
CA ILE A 10 22.89 0.00 5.64
C ILE A 10 22.05 -1.06 6.38
N ILE A 11 22.65 -1.82 7.29
CA ILE A 11 21.93 -2.86 8.04
C ILE A 11 20.92 -2.26 9.00
N ARG A 12 21.24 -1.14 9.64
CA ARG A 12 20.32 -0.42 10.52
C ARG A 12 19.13 0.11 9.73
N ALA A 13 19.36 0.78 8.61
CA ALA A 13 18.30 1.29 7.74
C ALA A 13 17.38 0.16 7.24
N GLU A 14 17.97 -0.94 6.77
CA GLU A 14 17.22 -2.10 6.30
C GLU A 14 16.51 -2.85 7.43
N HIS A 15 17.11 -2.92 8.61
CA HIS A 15 16.48 -3.48 9.80
C HIS A 15 15.22 -2.71 10.14
N PHE A 16 15.26 -1.38 10.12
CA PHE A 16 14.08 -0.56 10.33
C PHE A 16 13.07 -0.68 9.18
N ARG A 17 13.52 -0.67 7.92
CA ARG A 17 12.66 -0.80 6.74
C ARG A 17 11.90 -2.12 6.71
N LEU A 18 12.57 -3.20 7.11
CA LEU A 18 12.06 -4.58 7.06
C LEU A 18 11.65 -5.11 8.44
N ASN A 19 11.69 -4.26 9.46
CA ASN A 19 11.28 -4.52 10.83
C ASN A 19 11.96 -5.77 11.43
N GLY A 20 13.28 -5.85 11.24
CA GLY A 20 14.11 -6.96 11.68
C GLY A 20 13.78 -8.31 11.03
N ASN A 21 13.07 -8.33 9.91
CA ASN A 21 12.77 -9.57 9.20
C ASN A 21 14.03 -10.07 8.48
N LEU A 22 14.72 -11.02 9.11
CA LEU A 22 16.00 -11.54 8.61
C LEU A 22 15.91 -12.11 7.19
N LYS A 23 14.79 -12.75 6.83
CA LYS A 23 14.61 -13.32 5.48
C LYS A 23 14.60 -12.21 4.43
N LYS A 24 13.76 -11.19 4.62
CA LYS A 24 13.70 -10.06 3.68
C LYS A 24 15.00 -9.27 3.65
N MET A 25 15.66 -9.11 4.80
CA MET A 25 16.94 -8.41 4.87
C MET A 25 18.00 -9.15 4.05
N SER A 26 18.04 -10.48 4.12
CA SER A 26 18.98 -11.28 3.30
C SER A 26 18.64 -11.32 1.81
N GLU A 27 17.41 -10.97 1.43
CA GLU A 27 17.01 -10.82 0.02
C GLU A 27 17.35 -9.42 -0.52
N ALA A 28 17.36 -8.41 0.36
CA ALA A 28 17.60 -7.01 0.01
C ALA A 28 19.08 -6.60 0.11
N LEU A 29 19.87 -7.30 0.94
CA LEU A 29 21.26 -6.97 1.21
C LEU A 29 22.21 -7.99 0.57
N PRO A 30 23.41 -7.58 0.14
CA PRO A 30 24.44 -8.47 -0.39
C PRO A 30 25.13 -9.31 0.70
N TYR A 31 24.51 -9.46 1.88
CA TYR A 31 25.08 -10.14 3.03
C TYR A 31 24.34 -11.44 3.32
N SER A 32 25.08 -12.44 3.80
CA SER A 32 24.48 -13.68 4.28
C SER A 32 23.60 -13.44 5.51
N LYS A 33 22.60 -14.30 5.73
CA LYS A 33 21.74 -14.25 6.93
C LYS A 33 22.57 -14.28 8.23
N SER A 34 23.64 -15.06 8.25
CA SER A 34 24.54 -15.16 9.40
C SER A 34 25.26 -13.85 9.69
N ALA A 35 25.72 -13.16 8.64
CA ALA A 35 26.35 -11.84 8.78
C ALA A 35 25.34 -10.79 9.28
N ILE A 36 24.16 -10.72 8.65
CA ILE A 36 23.10 -9.78 9.07
C ILE A 36 22.69 -10.01 10.53
N LYS A 37 22.56 -11.27 10.94
CA LYS A 37 22.23 -11.61 12.33
C LYS A 37 23.29 -11.12 13.30
N LYS A 38 24.55 -11.42 13.04
CA LYS A 38 25.68 -10.96 13.87
C LYS A 38 25.71 -9.44 13.97
N TYR A 39 25.54 -8.75 12.86
CA TYR A 39 25.54 -7.29 12.83
C TYR A 39 24.34 -6.68 13.57
N CYS A 40 23.16 -7.29 13.50
CA CYS A 40 22.03 -6.86 14.31
C CYS A 40 22.28 -7.07 15.81
N GLU A 41 22.90 -8.20 16.20
CA GLU A 41 23.28 -8.49 17.60
C GLU A 41 24.31 -7.49 18.13
N GLU A 42 25.36 -7.19 17.35
CA GLU A 42 26.38 -6.19 17.69
C GLU A 42 25.81 -4.77 17.81
N LEU A 43 24.71 -4.47 17.10
CA LEU A 43 23.99 -3.20 17.17
C LEU A 43 22.86 -3.18 18.22
N GLY A 44 22.64 -4.26 18.97
CA GLY A 44 21.53 -4.38 19.92
C GLY A 44 20.13 -4.42 19.27
N LEU A 45 20.05 -4.70 17.97
CA LEU A 45 18.82 -4.74 17.20
C LEU A 45 18.16 -6.12 17.29
N LYS A 46 16.92 -6.16 17.80
CA LYS A 46 16.15 -7.41 17.87
C LYS A 46 15.66 -7.84 16.49
N LEU A 47 15.99 -9.06 16.09
CA LEU A 47 15.42 -9.67 14.89
C LEU A 47 13.99 -10.14 15.15
N SER A 48 13.13 -9.97 14.14
CA SER A 48 11.75 -10.40 14.17
C SER A 48 11.57 -11.67 13.34
N TYR A 49 11.22 -12.75 14.03
CA TYR A 49 10.92 -14.05 13.43
C TYR A 49 9.43 -14.21 13.07
N LYS A 50 8.60 -13.23 13.45
CA LYS A 50 7.19 -13.14 13.06
C LYS A 50 7.03 -12.23 11.84
N LYS A 51 6.00 -12.43 11.01
CA LYS A 51 5.55 -11.41 10.02
C LYS A 51 5.22 -10.15 10.81
N CYS A 52 6.14 -9.19 10.85
CA CYS A 52 6.08 -8.13 11.84
C CYS A 52 5.19 -6.99 11.35
N THR A 53 3.97 -6.95 11.86
CA THR A 53 2.98 -5.89 11.68
C THR A 53 3.13 -4.80 12.75
N ARG A 54 4.34 -4.30 13.03
CA ARG A 54 4.52 -3.11 13.88
C ARG A 54 4.52 -1.85 13.01
N LEU A 55 3.68 -0.87 13.33
CA LEU A 55 3.57 0.40 12.61
C LEU A 55 4.76 1.32 12.95
N THR A 56 5.80 1.29 12.12
CA THR A 56 7.00 2.14 12.26
C THR A 56 6.76 3.55 11.72
N GLU A 57 7.53 4.56 12.15
CA GLU A 57 7.41 5.95 11.64
C GLU A 57 7.53 6.02 10.11
N TYR A 58 8.50 5.33 9.53
CA TYR A 58 8.63 5.21 8.07
C TYR A 58 7.35 4.67 7.41
N LEU A 59 6.75 3.63 8.00
CA LEU A 59 5.51 3.08 7.47
C LEU A 59 4.34 4.04 7.64
N LYS A 60 4.32 4.85 8.71
CA LYS A 60 3.31 5.90 8.90
C LYS A 60 3.40 6.97 7.80
N GLU A 61 4.61 7.46 7.50
CA GLU A 61 4.83 8.42 6.42
C GLU A 61 4.39 7.85 5.07
N ARG A 62 4.81 6.63 4.75
CA ARG A 62 4.40 5.95 3.52
C ARG A 62 2.89 5.74 3.41
N ILE A 63 2.20 5.42 4.51
CA ILE A 63 0.73 5.32 4.51
C ILE A 63 0.10 6.68 4.24
N LYS A 64 0.61 7.77 4.84
CA LYS A 64 0.11 9.14 4.60
C LYS A 64 0.33 9.59 3.16
N GLU A 65 1.51 9.35 2.58
CA GLU A 65 1.79 9.67 1.17
C GLU A 65 0.84 8.93 0.22
N GLN A 66 0.67 7.61 0.43
CA GLN A 66 -0.25 6.82 -0.39
C GLN A 66 -1.71 7.22 -0.16
N TYR A 67 -2.07 7.64 1.05
CA TYR A 67 -3.40 8.15 1.34
C TYR A 67 -3.71 9.39 0.49
N VAL A 68 -2.76 10.33 0.36
CA VAL A 68 -2.91 11.50 -0.50
C VAL A 68 -2.97 11.08 -1.98
N GLY A 69 -2.00 10.26 -2.43
CA GLY A 69 -1.88 9.88 -3.85
C GLY A 69 -3.03 9.02 -4.40
N CYS A 70 -3.67 8.25 -3.54
CA CYS A 70 -4.79 7.36 -3.88
C CYS A 70 -6.11 7.79 -3.24
N ASN A 71 -6.20 9.01 -2.68
CA ASN A 71 -7.38 9.53 -1.99
C ASN A 71 -8.00 8.57 -0.96
N GLY A 72 -7.15 7.87 -0.19
CA GLY A 72 -7.58 6.90 0.82
C GLY A 72 -8.19 5.60 0.28
N VAL A 73 -8.09 5.31 -1.02
CA VAL A 73 -8.65 4.09 -1.62
C VAL A 73 -7.91 2.85 -1.12
N LEU A 74 -8.56 2.12 -0.22
CA LEU A 74 -7.98 0.99 0.51
C LEU A 74 -7.37 -0.09 -0.39
N SER A 75 -8.05 -0.45 -1.48
CA SER A 75 -7.61 -1.50 -2.41
C SER A 75 -6.31 -1.12 -3.12
N GLU A 76 -6.19 0.12 -3.53
CA GLU A 76 -5.02 0.64 -4.23
C GLU A 76 -3.86 0.83 -3.25
N MET A 77 -4.11 1.46 -2.10
CA MET A 77 -3.10 1.58 -1.04
C MET A 77 -2.59 0.21 -0.58
N SER A 78 -3.48 -0.78 -0.42
CA SER A 78 -3.10 -2.15 -0.06
C SER A 78 -2.16 -2.79 -1.08
N LYS A 79 -2.42 -2.58 -2.38
CA LYS A 79 -1.55 -3.05 -3.46
C LYS A 79 -0.21 -2.32 -3.47
N ASN A 80 -0.22 -0.99 -3.41
CA ASN A 80 0.98 -0.15 -3.50
C ASN A 80 1.91 -0.35 -2.30
N LEU A 81 1.35 -0.57 -1.10
CA LEU A 81 2.11 -0.79 0.12
C LEU A 81 2.44 -2.27 0.35
N ASN A 82 1.83 -3.19 -0.41
CA ASN A 82 1.91 -4.63 -0.19
C ASN A 82 1.54 -5.02 1.26
N ILE A 83 0.48 -4.39 1.79
CA ILE A 83 -0.05 -4.62 3.14
C ILE A 83 -1.47 -5.12 3.02
N SER A 84 -1.85 -6.10 3.85
CA SER A 84 -3.21 -6.63 3.82
C SER A 84 -4.25 -5.53 4.08
N PRO A 85 -5.43 -5.59 3.44
CA PRO A 85 -6.49 -4.60 3.69
C PRO A 85 -6.97 -4.56 5.14
N LYS A 86 -6.76 -5.64 5.91
CA LYS A 86 -7.06 -5.70 7.35
C LYS A 86 -6.05 -4.88 8.14
N THR A 87 -4.76 -5.18 7.95
CA THR A 87 -3.66 -4.48 8.62
C THR A 87 -3.64 -3.00 8.27
N LEU A 88 -3.90 -2.63 7.00
CA LEU A 88 -3.92 -1.24 6.57
C LEU A 88 -5.04 -0.43 7.25
N ARG A 89 -6.20 -1.06 7.55
CA ARG A 89 -7.26 -0.41 8.35
C ARG A 89 -6.82 -0.17 9.78
N GLU A 90 -6.23 -1.18 10.41
CA GLU A 90 -5.69 -1.06 11.77
C GLU A 90 -4.69 0.11 11.85
N TYR A 91 -3.78 0.21 10.87
CA TYR A 91 -2.80 1.30 10.82
C TYR A 91 -3.40 2.66 10.52
N SER A 92 -4.34 2.73 9.58
CA SER A 92 -4.97 4.00 9.21
C SER A 92 -5.83 4.54 10.35
N MET A 93 -6.47 3.66 11.13
CA MET A 93 -7.17 4.03 12.36
C MET A 93 -6.23 4.66 13.40
N VAL A 94 -5.05 4.05 13.61
CA VAL A 94 -4.01 4.62 14.50
C VAL A 94 -3.50 5.98 14.01
N LEU A 95 -3.52 6.22 12.70
CA LEU A 95 -3.09 7.46 12.07
C LEU A 95 -4.18 8.53 11.94
N GLY A 96 -5.42 8.24 12.37
CA GLY A 96 -6.56 9.14 12.18
C GLY A 96 -6.96 9.34 10.72
N LEU A 97 -6.62 8.40 9.84
CA LEU A 97 -6.93 8.46 8.40
C LEU A 97 -8.23 7.70 8.11
N GLU A 98 -9.19 8.38 7.48
CA GLU A 98 -10.45 7.76 7.04
C GLU A 98 -10.28 7.09 5.68
N LEU A 99 -10.07 5.77 5.68
CA LEU A 99 -9.95 5.04 4.42
C LEU A 99 -11.27 5.01 3.66
N ASN A 100 -11.25 5.59 2.46
CA ASN A 100 -12.33 5.52 1.50
C ASN A 100 -12.48 4.09 0.97
N LYS A 101 -13.49 3.39 1.51
CA LYS A 101 -14.09 2.31 0.76
C LYS A 101 -14.99 2.92 -0.29
N ILE A 102 -14.55 2.93 -1.54
CA ILE A 102 -15.50 2.99 -2.67
C ILE A 102 -16.41 1.78 -2.48
N LYS A 103 -17.61 1.90 -1.91
CA LYS A 103 -18.54 0.76 -1.79
C LYS A 103 -19.16 0.53 -3.17
N GLY A 104 -19.40 -0.74 -3.54
CA GLY A 104 -20.16 -1.04 -4.75
C GLY A 104 -19.88 -2.39 -5.41
N LEU A 105 -20.38 -3.47 -4.79
CA LEU A 105 -21.29 -4.48 -5.36
C LEU A 105 -21.73 -5.33 -4.17
N ARG A 106 -23.02 -5.38 -3.85
CA ARG A 106 -23.53 -6.46 -3.00
C ARG A 106 -23.52 -7.75 -3.86
N ALA A 107 -23.41 -8.90 -3.23
CA ALA A 107 -23.36 -10.20 -3.93
C ALA A 107 -24.59 -10.48 -4.81
N ASP A 108 -25.66 -9.68 -4.65
CA ASP A 108 -26.91 -9.72 -5.41
C ASP A 108 -26.90 -8.85 -6.68
N GLY A 109 -25.75 -8.29 -7.09
CA GLY A 109 -25.64 -7.45 -8.28
C GLY A 109 -26.25 -6.06 -8.14
N LYS A 110 -26.73 -5.67 -6.94
CA LYS A 110 -27.27 -4.33 -6.68
C LYS A 110 -26.22 -3.40 -6.07
N TYR A 111 -26.27 -2.13 -6.47
CA TYR A 111 -25.39 -1.08 -5.98
C TYR A 111 -25.67 -0.79 -4.50
N GLY A 112 -24.75 -1.19 -3.62
CA GLY A 112 -24.80 -0.84 -2.21
C GLY A 112 -24.19 0.54 -1.96
N GLY A 113 -24.99 1.59 -2.09
CA GLY A 113 -24.67 2.98 -1.75
C GLY A 113 -24.22 3.83 -2.94
N ALA A 114 -24.71 5.08 -3.00
CA ALA A 114 -24.26 6.06 -3.99
C ALA A 114 -22.74 6.27 -3.89
N CYS A 115 -22.06 6.36 -5.03
CA CYS A 115 -20.67 6.77 -5.09
C CYS A 115 -20.58 8.16 -4.49
N THR A 116 -19.76 8.37 -3.45
CA THR A 116 -19.64 9.71 -2.85
C THR A 116 -18.97 10.66 -3.85
N TYR A 117 -19.19 11.96 -3.70
CA TYR A 117 -18.58 12.96 -4.59
C TYR A 117 -17.06 12.78 -4.75
N GLN A 118 -16.35 12.58 -3.64
CA GLN A 118 -14.91 12.31 -3.64
C GLN A 118 -14.52 11.02 -4.39
N GLN A 119 -15.37 10.00 -4.34
CA GLN A 119 -15.12 8.75 -5.06
C GLN A 119 -15.37 8.93 -6.56
N ARG A 120 -16.40 9.71 -6.93
CA ARG A 120 -16.67 10.09 -8.33
C ARG A 120 -15.48 10.85 -8.91
N GLU A 121 -15.01 11.91 -8.24
CA GLU A 121 -13.83 12.68 -8.68
C GLU A 121 -12.59 11.81 -8.83
N TYR A 122 -12.38 10.87 -7.90
CA TYR A 122 -11.26 9.95 -8.01
C TYR A 122 -11.38 9.04 -9.24
N ILE A 123 -12.57 8.49 -9.51
CA ILE A 123 -12.82 7.66 -10.68
C ILE A 123 -12.62 8.45 -11.98
N LEU A 124 -13.00 9.73 -12.01
CA LEU A 124 -12.73 10.61 -13.17
C LEU A 124 -11.22 10.78 -13.40
N LYS A 125 -10.42 11.00 -12.35
CA LYS A 125 -8.95 11.08 -12.44
C LYS A 125 -8.28 9.79 -12.94
N LEU A 126 -8.94 8.63 -12.81
CA LEU A 126 -8.43 7.38 -13.38
C LEU A 126 -8.45 7.38 -14.91
N TYR A 127 -9.29 8.22 -15.53
CA TYR A 127 -9.34 8.35 -16.98
C TYR A 127 -7.98 8.82 -17.51
N ASP A 128 -7.47 9.91 -16.95
CA ASP A 128 -6.17 10.46 -17.34
C ASP A 128 -5.02 9.50 -16.99
N ARG A 129 -5.07 8.88 -15.81
CA ARG A 129 -4.03 7.96 -15.33
C ARG A 129 -3.89 6.70 -16.19
N TYR A 130 -5.00 6.16 -16.71
CA TYR A 130 -5.02 4.92 -17.47
C TYR A 130 -5.41 5.11 -18.93
N GLY A 131 -5.37 6.35 -19.44
CA GLY A 131 -5.66 6.68 -20.84
C GLY A 131 -7.04 6.19 -21.30
N GLY A 132 -8.04 6.25 -20.42
CA GLY A 132 -9.40 5.76 -20.69
C GLY A 132 -9.55 4.23 -20.69
N ASN A 133 -8.55 3.46 -20.27
CA ASN A 133 -8.65 2.00 -20.16
C ASN A 133 -9.45 1.59 -18.92
N VAL A 134 -10.72 1.21 -19.14
CA VAL A 134 -11.65 0.79 -18.09
C VAL A 134 -11.13 -0.43 -17.32
N ALA A 135 -10.56 -1.41 -18.03
CA ALA A 135 -10.13 -2.66 -17.41
C ALA A 135 -8.94 -2.47 -16.46
N GLN A 136 -8.02 -1.56 -16.79
CA GLN A 136 -6.91 -1.20 -15.93
C GLN A 136 -7.38 -0.35 -14.74
N ALA A 137 -8.20 0.67 -14.97
CA ALA A 137 -8.77 1.49 -13.91
C ALA A 137 -9.56 0.66 -12.89
N ALA A 138 -10.45 -0.22 -13.37
CA ALA A 138 -11.23 -1.14 -12.54
C ALA A 138 -10.33 -2.07 -11.71
N ARG A 139 -9.27 -2.63 -12.34
CA ARG A 139 -8.29 -3.45 -11.61
C ARG A 139 -7.54 -2.64 -10.56
N ALA A 140 -7.12 -1.41 -10.85
CA ALA A 140 -6.35 -0.57 -9.93
C ALA A 140 -7.09 -0.38 -8.61
N ILE A 141 -8.36 0.03 -8.68
CA ILE A 141 -9.18 0.29 -7.49
C ILE A 141 -9.96 -0.94 -7.00
N GLY A 142 -9.80 -2.10 -7.63
CA GLY A 142 -10.49 -3.34 -7.25
C GLY A 142 -12.01 -3.23 -7.37
N ARG A 143 -12.50 -2.69 -8.48
CA ARG A 143 -13.93 -2.49 -8.78
C ARG A 143 -14.32 -3.15 -10.10
N SER A 144 -15.63 -3.18 -10.35
CA SER A 144 -16.18 -3.67 -11.60
C SER A 144 -15.96 -2.64 -12.72
N LYS A 145 -15.88 -3.13 -13.96
CA LYS A 145 -15.71 -2.26 -15.14
C LYS A 145 -16.96 -1.40 -15.34
N GLU A 146 -18.13 -1.95 -15.02
CA GLU A 146 -19.44 -1.32 -15.12
C GLU A 146 -19.53 -0.05 -14.28
N LEU A 147 -18.96 -0.04 -13.07
CA LEU A 147 -18.95 1.16 -12.22
C LEU A 147 -18.14 2.30 -12.88
N ILE A 148 -16.94 1.98 -13.37
CA ILE A 148 -16.04 2.96 -13.99
C ILE A 148 -16.69 3.52 -15.26
N SER A 149 -17.15 2.65 -16.15
CA SER A 149 -17.83 3.04 -17.39
C SER A 149 -19.08 3.87 -17.14
N LYS A 150 -19.86 3.56 -16.09
CA LYS A 150 -21.02 4.35 -15.71
C LYS A 150 -20.62 5.76 -15.28
N VAL A 151 -19.66 5.89 -14.36
CA VAL A 151 -19.21 7.20 -13.86
C VAL A 151 -18.65 8.06 -15.00
N TRP A 152 -17.81 7.48 -15.87
CA TRP A 152 -17.27 8.21 -17.02
C TRP A 152 -18.38 8.63 -18.00
N ARG A 153 -19.35 7.76 -18.28
CA ARG A 153 -20.49 8.10 -19.15
C ARG A 153 -21.37 9.20 -18.57
N GLU A 154 -21.64 9.18 -17.27
CA GLU A 154 -22.41 10.23 -16.59
C GLU A 154 -21.71 11.61 -16.63
N ASP A 155 -20.41 11.65 -16.93
CA ASP A 155 -19.60 12.85 -17.11
C ASP A 155 -19.24 13.12 -18.59
N ASN A 156 -19.91 12.44 -19.53
CA ASN A 156 -19.67 12.54 -20.98
C ASN A 156 -18.25 12.15 -21.43
N ILE A 157 -17.58 11.28 -20.69
CA ILE A 157 -16.25 10.75 -21.02
C ILE A 157 -16.39 9.36 -21.67
N GLU A 158 -15.90 9.21 -22.89
CA GLU A 158 -15.89 7.93 -23.59
C GLU A 158 -14.71 7.04 -23.16
N SER A 159 -15.05 5.84 -22.67
CA SER A 159 -14.07 4.80 -22.38
C SER A 159 -13.37 4.29 -23.65
N ARG A 160 -12.06 4.07 -23.58
CA ARG A 160 -11.31 3.40 -24.63
C ARG A 160 -11.22 1.91 -24.33
N VAL A 161 -11.62 1.09 -25.30
CA VAL A 161 -11.62 -0.38 -25.22
C VAL A 161 -10.20 -0.91 -25.26
#